data_AF-A0AAD7JMD4-F1
#
_entry.id   AF-A0AAD7JMD4-F1
#
_cell.length_a   1.000
_cell.length_b   1.000
_cell.length_c   1.000
_cell.angle_alpha   90.00
_cell.angle_beta   90.00
_cell.angle_gamma   90.00
#
_symmetry.space_group_name_H-M   'P 1'
#
loop_
_entity.id
_entity.type
_entity.pdbx_description
1 polymer ?
#
loop_
_entity_poly.entity_id
_entity_poly.type
_entity_poly.pdbx_seq_one_letter_code
_entity_poly.pdbx_strand_id
1 'polypeptide(L)'
;MLNRRCGRDDDDKNIDPALRSPSKRMRTLYAHLGSTSAGSLLLCSPKIKSYENPILPPVIQTAPSTVAKPNWLLSTPGTGNEPWKMRNQLQEENAVLRQQLALTHQNVMVRDQIIEEANATMVFQKIGLKKINEALHQQEEKAATDRAKLFKGKAQCLSSGEFYEAVKELDEGQKATEAGKEAKRIVRQRRKEQKEEIEREWAAMKERHIAAVETWSTECSQLLEKGAKKKDLPPKPKLGKKPVLPTVEDEEDEEEEEPIDDADV
;
A
#
# COMPACT_ATOMS: atom_id res chain seq x y z
N MET A 1 -14.38 -7.90 -29.98
CA MET A 1 -14.29 -6.57 -30.62
C MET A 1 -15.37 -5.66 -30.06
N LEU A 2 -15.04 -4.80 -29.09
CA LEU A 2 -15.93 -3.74 -28.61
C LEU A 2 -15.07 -2.48 -28.43
N ASN A 3 -15.14 -1.58 -29.42
CA ASN A 3 -14.52 -0.26 -29.37
C ASN A 3 -15.30 0.62 -28.39
N ARG A 4 -14.74 0.90 -27.20
CA ARG A 4 -15.20 2.02 -26.37
C ARG A 4 -14.31 3.23 -26.64
N ARG A 5 -14.86 4.18 -27.40
CA ARG A 5 -14.30 5.52 -27.56
C ARG A 5 -14.45 6.25 -26.23
N CYS A 6 -13.35 6.46 -25.51
CA CYS A 6 -13.27 7.51 -24.50
C CYS A 6 -13.10 8.83 -25.24
N GLY A 7 -14.20 9.59 -25.39
CA GLY A 7 -14.11 10.99 -25.78
C GLY A 7 -13.43 11.77 -24.65
N ARG A 8 -12.36 12.50 -24.97
CA ARG A 8 -11.81 13.55 -24.11
C ARG A 8 -12.65 14.80 -24.34
N ASP A 9 -13.45 15.17 -23.35
CA ASP A 9 -14.17 16.44 -23.29
C ASP A 9 -13.27 17.51 -22.63
N ASP A 10 -12.07 17.75 -23.17
CA ASP A 10 -11.10 18.69 -22.55
C ASP A 10 -11.13 20.10 -23.17
N ASP A 11 -11.96 20.37 -24.18
CA ASP A 11 -11.98 21.66 -24.89
C ASP A 11 -13.35 22.38 -24.82
N ASP A 12 -13.94 22.46 -23.64
CA ASP A 12 -15.13 23.30 -23.44
C ASP A 12 -14.71 24.78 -23.33
N LYS A 13 -14.65 25.46 -24.48
CA LYS A 13 -14.18 26.86 -24.63
C LYS A 13 -15.04 27.91 -23.92
N ASN A 14 -16.07 27.49 -23.19
CA ASN A 14 -17.06 28.36 -22.56
C ASN A 14 -17.02 28.36 -21.03
N ILE A 15 -16.00 27.76 -20.41
CA ILE A 15 -15.83 27.79 -18.96
C ILE A 15 -15.19 29.12 -18.53
N ASP A 16 -15.99 29.98 -17.90
CA ASP A 16 -15.53 31.23 -17.31
C ASP A 16 -14.39 30.97 -16.29
N PRO A 17 -13.18 31.54 -16.51
CA PRO A 17 -12.05 31.35 -15.62
C PRO A 17 -12.30 31.86 -14.19
N ALA A 18 -13.26 32.78 -13.99
CA ALA A 18 -13.65 33.27 -12.67
C ALA A 18 -14.41 32.21 -11.84
N LEU A 19 -14.95 31.17 -12.46
CA LEU A 19 -15.68 30.09 -11.77
C LEU A 19 -14.77 28.95 -11.26
N ARG A 20 -13.45 29.03 -11.44
CA ARG A 20 -12.46 28.09 -10.88
C ARG A 20 -12.19 28.37 -9.38
N SER A 21 -13.23 28.31 -8.55
CA SER A 21 -13.05 28.38 -7.10
C SER A 21 -12.35 27.11 -6.56
N PRO A 22 -11.55 27.20 -5.48
CA PRO A 22 -10.89 26.04 -4.87
C PRO A 22 -11.86 24.88 -4.54
N SER A 23 -13.09 25.21 -4.12
CA SER A 23 -14.14 24.22 -3.83
C SER A 23 -14.57 23.43 -5.07
N LYS A 24 -14.67 24.08 -6.24
CA LYS A 24 -14.98 23.40 -7.51
C LYS A 24 -13.82 22.51 -7.96
N ARG A 25 -12.58 22.97 -7.83
CA ARG A 25 -11.38 22.16 -8.16
C ARG A 25 -11.33 20.87 -7.34
N MET A 26 -11.61 20.94 -6.04
CA MET A 26 -11.72 19.74 -5.21
C MET A 26 -12.83 18.81 -5.70
N ARG A 27 -14.00 19.34 -6.05
CA ARG A 27 -15.13 18.53 -6.52
C ARG A 27 -14.82 17.80 -7.83
N THR A 28 -14.15 18.46 -8.78
CA THR A 28 -13.69 17.84 -10.03
C THR A 28 -12.61 16.79 -9.75
N LEU A 29 -11.69 17.07 -8.84
CA LEU A 29 -10.68 16.10 -8.41
C LEU A 29 -11.31 14.86 -7.77
N TYR A 30 -12.28 15.04 -6.86
CA TYR A 30 -13.04 13.92 -6.28
C TYR A 30 -13.85 13.15 -7.32
N ALA A 31 -14.43 13.82 -8.31
CA ALA A 31 -15.15 13.16 -9.40
C ALA A 31 -14.19 12.31 -10.25
N HIS A 32 -13.01 12.83 -10.58
CA HIS A 32 -11.98 12.06 -11.29
C HIS A 32 -11.45 10.89 -10.45
N LEU A 33 -11.18 11.10 -9.16
CA LEU A 33 -10.79 10.03 -8.23
C LEU A 33 -11.89 8.96 -8.08
N GLY A 34 -13.16 9.34 -8.09
CA GLY A 34 -14.29 8.41 -8.05
C GLY A 34 -14.49 7.66 -9.38
N SER A 35 -14.05 8.24 -10.50
CA SER A 35 -14.15 7.64 -11.83
C SER A 35 -13.03 6.66 -12.16
N THR A 36 -11.91 6.69 -11.42
CA THR A 36 -10.86 5.69 -11.57
C THR A 36 -11.36 4.34 -11.06
N SER A 37 -11.31 3.32 -11.92
CA SER A 37 -11.73 1.94 -11.64
C SER A 37 -11.10 1.32 -10.38
N ALA A 38 -9.98 1.89 -9.90
CA ALA A 38 -9.38 1.56 -8.62
C ALA A 38 -9.98 2.46 -7.53
N GLY A 39 -11.14 2.10 -6.98
CA GLY A 39 -11.80 2.81 -5.87
C GLY A 39 -11.01 2.85 -4.55
N SER A 40 -9.70 2.63 -4.59
CA SER A 40 -8.82 2.43 -3.44
C SER A 40 -7.46 3.11 -3.63
N LEU A 41 -7.42 4.36 -4.10
CA LEU A 41 -6.16 5.10 -4.26
C LEU A 41 -5.40 5.34 -2.94
N LEU A 42 -6.07 5.20 -1.79
CA LEU A 42 -5.44 5.30 -0.45
C LEU A 42 -5.10 3.93 0.18
N LEU A 43 -5.57 2.82 -0.39
CA LEU A 43 -5.32 1.45 0.10
C LEU A 43 -4.52 0.61 -0.89
N CYS A 44 -4.08 1.20 -1.99
CA CYS A 44 -3.30 0.50 -3.00
C CYS A 44 -1.93 0.14 -2.43
N SER A 45 -1.83 -1.12 -1.98
CA SER A 45 -0.61 -1.90 -1.77
C SER A 45 0.01 -2.52 -3.05
N PRO A 46 -0.44 -2.31 -4.32
CA PRO A 46 0.29 -2.87 -5.44
C PRO A 46 1.62 -2.14 -5.58
N LYS A 47 2.70 -2.92 -5.66
CA LYS A 47 4.06 -2.46 -5.94
C LYS A 47 4.01 -1.48 -7.12
N ILE A 48 4.47 -0.24 -6.91
CA ILE A 48 4.55 0.77 -7.98
C ILE A 48 5.58 0.25 -8.98
N LYS A 49 5.12 -0.30 -10.11
CA LYS A 49 6.01 -0.75 -11.17
C LYS A 49 6.40 0.46 -12.01
N SER A 50 7.71 0.66 -12.18
CA SER A 50 8.29 1.83 -12.89
C SER A 50 7.72 2.03 -14.30
N TYR A 51 7.31 0.96 -14.99
CA TYR A 51 6.72 1.04 -16.33
C TYR A 51 5.26 1.54 -16.36
N GLU A 52 4.51 1.41 -15.27
CA GLU A 52 3.10 1.79 -15.21
C GLU A 52 2.92 3.29 -14.90
N ASN A 53 3.88 3.87 -14.18
CA ASN A 53 3.87 5.28 -13.80
C ASN A 53 5.22 5.95 -14.14
N PRO A 54 5.54 6.14 -15.43
CA PRO A 54 6.74 6.84 -15.81
C PRO A 54 6.70 8.26 -15.23
N ILE A 55 7.81 8.70 -14.63
CA ILE A 55 7.97 10.09 -14.20
C ILE A 55 7.93 10.95 -15.47
N LEU A 56 6.79 11.58 -15.72
CA LEU A 56 6.63 12.46 -16.86
C LEU A 56 7.66 13.59 -16.73
N PRO A 57 8.38 13.95 -17.81
CA PRO A 57 9.31 15.07 -17.77
C PRO A 57 8.55 16.35 -17.42
N PRO A 58 9.18 17.29 -16.70
CA PRO A 58 8.56 18.57 -16.40
C PRO A 58 8.18 19.27 -17.71
N VAL A 59 6.89 19.56 -17.88
CA VAL A 59 6.40 20.27 -19.06
C VAL A 59 6.76 21.74 -18.88
N ILE A 60 7.74 22.21 -19.64
CA ILE A 60 8.05 23.64 -19.72
C ILE A 60 6.98 24.28 -20.60
N GLN A 61 5.89 24.73 -19.98
CA GLN A 61 4.86 25.48 -20.69
C GLN A 61 5.40 26.84 -21.08
N THR A 62 5.21 27.20 -22.34
CA THR A 62 5.45 28.56 -22.82
C THR A 62 4.15 29.34 -22.76
N ALA A 63 4.24 30.65 -22.55
CA ALA A 63 3.06 31.50 -22.55
C ALA A 63 2.30 31.33 -23.88
N PRO A 64 0.98 31.13 -23.85
CA PRO A 64 0.20 30.86 -25.04
C PRO A 64 0.30 32.02 -26.04
N SER A 65 0.45 31.70 -27.32
CA SER A 65 0.60 32.69 -28.40
C SER A 65 -0.62 33.59 -28.58
N THR A 66 -1.75 33.24 -27.96
CA THR A 66 -2.99 34.00 -27.95
C THR A 66 -2.91 35.28 -27.10
N VAL A 67 -1.98 35.35 -26.15
CA VAL A 67 -1.81 36.52 -25.30
C VAL A 67 -0.95 37.55 -26.01
N ALA A 68 -1.51 38.73 -26.26
CA ALA A 68 -0.79 39.83 -26.92
C ALA A 68 0.43 40.24 -26.08
N LYS A 69 1.57 40.40 -26.74
CA LYS A 69 2.80 40.86 -26.10
C LYS A 69 2.72 42.37 -25.85
N PRO A 70 2.95 42.84 -24.62
CA PRO A 70 2.96 44.27 -24.33
C PRO A 70 4.14 44.95 -25.01
N ASN A 71 3.91 46.17 -25.49
CA ASN A 71 4.95 46.97 -26.13
C ASN A 71 5.80 47.67 -25.07
N TRP A 72 6.94 47.07 -24.73
CA TRP A 72 7.88 47.62 -23.74
C TRP A 72 8.59 48.89 -24.19
N LEU A 73 8.58 49.22 -25.49
CA LEU A 73 9.19 50.45 -26.02
C LEU A 73 8.49 51.72 -25.50
N LEU A 74 7.29 51.63 -24.94
CA LEU A 74 6.61 52.75 -24.30
C LEU A 74 7.18 53.10 -22.93
N SER A 75 7.93 52.18 -22.31
CA SER A 75 8.57 52.39 -21.02
C SER A 75 9.93 53.08 -21.13
N THR A 76 10.55 53.01 -22.32
CA THR A 76 11.78 53.77 -22.57
C THR A 76 11.40 55.24 -22.69
N PRO A 77 11.93 56.12 -21.82
CA PRO A 77 11.72 57.55 -21.98
C PRO A 77 12.20 57.91 -23.39
N GLY A 78 11.29 58.37 -24.24
CA GLY A 78 11.60 58.66 -25.63
C GLY A 78 12.83 59.56 -25.70
N THR A 79 13.77 59.22 -26.56
CA THR A 79 14.99 59.99 -26.88
C THR A 79 14.70 61.42 -27.40
N GLY A 80 13.42 61.84 -27.47
CA GLY A 80 13.01 63.19 -27.76
C GLY A 80 12.58 63.92 -26.50
N ASN A 81 13.44 64.81 -26.02
CA ASN A 81 13.04 66.00 -25.26
C ASN A 81 12.12 66.85 -26.14
N GLU A 82 10.88 66.42 -26.42
CA GLU A 82 9.87 67.30 -26.99
C GLU A 82 9.32 68.15 -25.84
N PRO A 83 9.67 69.44 -25.76
CA PRO A 83 9.42 70.24 -24.56
C PRO A 83 7.93 70.55 -24.37
N TRP A 84 7.08 70.30 -25.37
CA TRP A 84 5.66 70.62 -25.32
C TRP A 84 4.84 69.62 -26.13
N LYS A 85 3.90 68.92 -25.49
CA LYS A 85 2.87 68.09 -26.14
C LYS A 85 1.50 68.76 -26.02
N MET A 86 0.69 68.65 -27.06
CA MET A 86 -0.69 69.13 -27.01
C MET A 86 -1.54 68.24 -26.09
N ARG A 87 -2.58 68.81 -25.45
CA ARG A 87 -3.49 68.08 -24.55
C ARG A 87 -4.06 66.80 -25.17
N ASN A 88 -4.45 66.85 -26.45
CA ASN A 88 -5.03 65.70 -27.14
C ASN A 88 -4.02 64.56 -27.31
N GLN A 89 -2.76 64.88 -27.59
CA GLN A 89 -1.67 63.89 -27.70
C GLN A 89 -1.42 63.21 -26.34
N LEU A 90 -1.40 63.98 -25.25
CA LEU A 90 -1.27 63.41 -23.90
C LEU A 90 -2.45 62.48 -23.54
N GLN A 91 -3.66 62.82 -23.96
CA GLN A 91 -4.83 61.98 -23.71
C GLN A 91 -4.78 60.66 -24.48
N GLU A 92 -4.33 60.70 -25.73
CA GLU A 92 -4.11 59.51 -26.56
C GLU A 92 -2.98 58.64 -26.00
N GLU A 93 -1.85 59.23 -25.64
CA GLU A 93 -0.75 58.52 -24.97
C GLU A 93 -1.21 57.86 -23.68
N ASN A 94 -2.01 58.55 -22.85
CA ASN A 94 -2.54 57.97 -21.62
C ASN A 94 -3.47 56.78 -21.91
N ALA A 95 -4.31 56.87 -22.95
CA ALA A 95 -5.17 55.77 -23.37
C ALA A 95 -4.35 54.54 -23.81
N VAL A 96 -3.31 54.74 -24.62
CA VAL A 96 -2.38 53.68 -25.05
C VAL A 96 -1.67 53.06 -23.85
N LEU A 97 -1.14 53.88 -22.93
CA LEU A 97 -0.46 53.41 -21.73
C LEU A 97 -1.38 52.58 -20.83
N ARG A 98 -2.63 52.99 -20.65
CA ARG A 98 -3.63 52.21 -19.89
C ARG A 98 -3.92 50.88 -20.53
N GLN A 99 -4.08 50.83 -21.85
CA GLN A 99 -4.29 49.58 -22.58
C GLN A 99 -3.08 48.65 -22.43
N GLN A 100 -1.87 49.18 -22.56
CA GLN A 100 -0.64 48.41 -22.44
C GLN A 100 -0.43 47.92 -21.01
N LEU A 101 -0.77 48.71 -20.01
CA LEU A 101 -0.78 48.30 -18.60
C LEU A 101 -1.79 47.17 -18.35
N ALA A 102 -2.99 47.22 -18.95
CA ALA A 102 -3.93 46.11 -18.86
C ALA A 102 -3.37 44.82 -19.49
N LEU A 103 -2.69 44.93 -20.64
CA LEU A 103 -2.03 43.80 -21.29
C LEU A 103 -0.86 43.24 -20.47
N THR A 104 -0.04 44.09 -19.85
CA THR A 104 1.05 43.63 -18.97
C THR A 104 0.50 42.89 -17.77
N HIS A 105 -0.56 43.41 -17.12
CA HIS A 105 -1.23 42.71 -16.03
C HIS A 105 -1.74 41.33 -16.44
N GLN A 106 -2.40 41.23 -17.60
CA GLN A 106 -2.84 39.94 -18.13
C GLN A 106 -1.67 38.97 -18.37
N ASN A 107 -0.55 39.45 -18.92
CA ASN A 107 0.65 38.64 -19.13
C ASN A 107 1.27 38.16 -17.81
N VAL A 108 1.32 39.02 -16.79
CA VAL A 108 1.81 38.64 -15.45
C VAL A 108 0.93 37.54 -14.86
N MET A 109 -0.39 37.71 -14.89
CA MET A 109 -1.33 36.69 -14.39
C MET A 109 -1.15 35.33 -15.09
N VAL A 110 -0.99 35.32 -16.41
CA VAL A 110 -0.76 34.08 -17.18
C VAL A 110 0.57 33.44 -16.81
N ARG A 111 1.63 34.23 -16.62
CA ARG A 111 2.94 33.73 -16.20
C ARG A 111 2.91 33.16 -14.77
N ASP A 112 2.22 33.83 -13.86
CA ASP A 112 2.06 33.36 -12.48
C ASP A 112 1.34 32.00 -12.45
N GLN A 113 0.31 31.82 -13.27
CA GLN A 113 -0.37 30.53 -13.42
C GLN A 113 0.56 29.44 -13.95
N ILE A 114 1.36 29.74 -14.98
CA ILE A 114 2.35 28.79 -15.53
C ILE A 114 3.39 28.39 -14.47
N ILE A 115 3.87 29.36 -13.67
CA ILE A 115 4.83 29.10 -12.59
C ILE A 115 4.19 28.24 -11.49
N GLU A 116 2.94 28.53 -11.11
CA GLU A 116 2.19 27.73 -10.14
C GLU A 116 2.03 26.28 -10.61
N GLU A 117 1.64 26.06 -11.86
CA GLU A 117 1.51 24.73 -12.47
C GLU A 117 2.85 23.98 -12.53
N ALA A 118 3.93 24.67 -12.89
CA ALA A 118 5.28 24.09 -12.91
C ALA A 118 5.72 23.66 -11.50
N ASN A 119 5.49 24.52 -10.49
CA ASN A 119 5.80 24.22 -9.10
C ASN A 119 4.99 23.03 -8.58
N ALA A 120 3.69 22.96 -8.89
CA ALA A 120 2.85 21.84 -8.52
C ALA A 120 3.39 20.52 -9.12
N THR A 121 3.73 20.53 -10.41
CA THR A 121 4.30 19.37 -11.11
C THR A 121 5.61 18.89 -10.45
N MET A 122 6.50 19.82 -10.09
CA MET A 122 7.75 19.51 -9.42
C MET A 122 7.53 18.86 -8.04
N VAL A 123 6.55 19.34 -7.27
CA VAL A 123 6.20 18.73 -5.97
C VAL A 123 5.67 17.30 -6.17
N PHE A 124 4.79 17.07 -7.14
CA PHE A 124 4.30 15.73 -7.45
C PHE A 124 5.42 14.77 -7.86
N GLN A 125 6.33 15.21 -8.74
CA GLN A 125 7.50 14.42 -9.14
C GLN A 125 8.38 14.08 -7.92
N LYS A 126 8.64 15.05 -7.04
CA LYS A 126 9.43 14.82 -5.81
C LYS A 126 8.79 13.80 -4.88
N ILE A 127 7.47 13.85 -4.70
CA ILE A 127 6.74 12.86 -3.88
C ILE A 127 6.83 11.47 -4.52
N GLY A 128 6.67 11.38 -5.84
CA GLY A 128 6.82 10.12 -6.58
C GLY A 128 8.22 9.52 -6.42
N LEU A 129 9.26 10.32 -6.62
CA LEU A 129 10.66 9.91 -6.41
C LEU A 129 10.92 9.44 -4.99
N LYS A 130 10.38 10.13 -3.98
CA LYS A 130 10.52 9.72 -2.58
C LYS A 130 9.93 8.32 -2.35
N LYS A 131 8.73 8.07 -2.86
CA LYS A 131 8.09 6.74 -2.74
C LYS A 131 8.86 5.64 -3.48
N ILE A 132 9.38 5.94 -4.68
CA ILE A 132 10.21 4.98 -5.43
C ILE A 132 11.49 4.67 -4.66
N ASN A 133 12.15 5.68 -4.10
CA ASN A 133 13.35 5.49 -3.27
C ASN A 133 13.05 4.69 -2.00
N GLU A 134 11.93 4.97 -1.31
CA GLU A 134 11.49 4.21 -0.14
C GLU A 134 11.22 2.74 -0.51
N ALA A 135 10.54 2.48 -1.64
CA ALA A 135 10.29 1.13 -2.12
C ALA A 135 11.58 0.39 -2.51
N LEU A 136 12.51 1.09 -3.17
CA LEU A 136 13.82 0.55 -3.54
C LEU A 136 14.65 0.24 -2.29
N HIS A 137 14.68 1.15 -1.31
CA HIS A 137 15.34 0.91 -0.02
C HIS A 137 14.76 -0.29 0.71
N GLN A 138 13.43 -0.44 0.74
CA GLN A 138 12.80 -1.63 1.32
C GLN A 138 13.16 -2.91 0.57
N GLN A 139 13.31 -2.87 -0.75
CA GLN A 139 13.76 -4.02 -1.53
C GLN A 139 15.23 -4.36 -1.23
N GLU A 140 16.09 -3.35 -1.15
CA GLU A 140 17.50 -3.51 -0.79
C GLU A 140 17.67 -4.04 0.65
N GLU A 141 16.85 -3.57 1.60
CA GLU A 141 16.85 -4.06 2.98
C GLU A 141 16.30 -5.48 3.08
N LYS A 142 15.24 -5.82 2.34
CA LYS A 142 14.71 -7.19 2.31
C LYS A 142 15.67 -8.17 1.62
N ALA A 143 16.35 -7.71 0.57
CA ALA A 143 17.38 -8.47 -0.13
C ALA A 143 18.74 -8.42 0.57
N ALA A 144 18.82 -7.83 1.77
CA ALA A 144 20.02 -7.86 2.60
C ALA A 144 20.23 -9.29 3.13
N THR A 145 20.69 -10.15 2.22
CA THR A 145 21.28 -11.45 2.53
C THR A 145 22.31 -11.25 3.63
N ASP A 146 22.56 -12.30 4.40
CA ASP A 146 23.61 -12.28 5.43
C ASP A 146 24.96 -11.81 4.88
N ARG A 147 25.23 -12.11 3.61
CA ARG A 147 26.35 -11.53 2.85
C ARG A 147 26.28 -10.01 2.71
N ALA A 148 25.13 -9.42 2.38
CA ALA A 148 24.96 -7.98 2.31
C ALA A 148 25.13 -7.27 3.67
N LYS A 149 24.79 -7.94 4.79
CA LYS A 149 25.06 -7.42 6.15
C LYS A 149 26.55 -7.30 6.42
N LEU A 150 27.34 -8.30 6.00
CA LEU A 150 28.80 -8.27 6.10
C LEU A 150 29.40 -7.07 5.37
N PHE A 151 28.82 -6.67 4.23
CA PHE A 151 29.30 -5.58 3.37
C PHE A 151 28.59 -4.23 3.55
N LYS A 152 27.95 -3.99 4.71
CA LYS A 152 27.24 -2.73 4.97
C LYS A 152 28.22 -1.57 5.22
N GLY A 153 28.74 -0.95 4.15
CA GLY A 153 29.65 0.20 4.22
C GLY A 153 30.47 0.43 2.94
N LYS A 154 31.31 1.47 2.93
CA LYS A 154 32.27 1.70 1.83
C LYS A 154 33.63 1.10 2.20
N ALA A 155 34.12 0.21 1.34
CA ALA A 155 35.46 -0.39 1.37
C ALA A 155 35.90 -0.97 2.74
N GLN A 156 35.35 -2.13 3.11
CA GLN A 156 35.89 -2.91 4.22
C GLN A 156 37.13 -3.69 3.79
N CYS A 157 38.12 -3.76 4.67
CA CYS A 157 39.27 -4.64 4.53
C CYS A 157 38.87 -6.05 4.95
N LEU A 158 38.79 -6.98 3.99
CA LEU A 158 38.44 -8.40 4.22
C LEU A 158 39.42 -9.14 5.15
N SER A 159 40.60 -8.56 5.39
CA SER A 159 41.62 -9.09 6.28
C SER A 159 41.59 -8.51 7.69
N SER A 160 40.71 -7.55 7.99
CA SER A 160 40.63 -6.98 9.34
C SER A 160 40.06 -8.01 10.32
N GLY A 161 40.53 -7.97 11.57
CA GLY A 161 39.97 -8.81 12.65
C GLY A 161 38.46 -8.58 12.83
N GLU A 162 38.02 -7.32 12.67
CA GLU A 162 36.62 -6.91 12.72
C GLU A 162 35.74 -7.66 11.69
N PHE A 163 36.27 -7.91 10.47
CA PHE A 163 35.52 -8.68 9.47
C PHE A 163 35.35 -10.14 9.90
N TYR A 164 36.38 -10.77 10.48
CA TYR A 164 36.29 -12.14 10.98
C TYR A 164 35.35 -12.27 12.17
N GLU A 165 35.34 -11.27 13.07
CA GLU A 165 34.38 -11.22 14.19
C GLU A 165 32.94 -11.12 13.66
N ALA A 166 32.68 -10.24 12.69
CA ALA A 166 31.37 -10.12 12.06
C ALA A 166 30.93 -11.41 11.34
N VAL A 167 31.84 -12.13 10.68
CA VAL A 167 31.55 -13.44 10.08
C VAL A 167 31.19 -14.48 11.14
N LYS A 168 31.92 -14.52 12.26
CA LYS A 168 31.63 -15.45 13.36
C LYS A 168 30.28 -15.19 14.01
N GLU A 169 29.97 -13.93 14.32
CA GLU A 169 28.67 -13.55 14.88
C GLU A 169 27.53 -13.97 13.96
N LEU A 170 27.72 -13.84 12.65
CA LEU A 170 26.73 -14.24 11.66
C LEU A 170 26.53 -15.76 11.64
N ASP A 171 27.63 -16.54 11.61
CA ASP A 171 27.58 -18.00 11.65
C ASP A 171 26.95 -18.52 12.96
N GLU A 172 27.26 -17.89 14.09
CA GLU A 172 26.67 -18.21 15.40
C GLU A 172 25.17 -17.88 15.43
N GLY A 173 24.78 -16.73 14.86
CA GLY A 173 23.38 -16.35 14.70
C GLY A 173 22.60 -17.35 13.84
N GLN A 174 23.16 -17.78 12.71
CA GLN A 174 22.54 -18.79 11.85
C GLN A 174 22.33 -20.11 12.60
N LYS A 175 23.36 -20.61 13.28
CA LYS A 175 23.27 -21.83 14.09
C LYS A 175 22.21 -21.72 15.20
N ALA A 176 22.10 -20.58 15.86
CA ALA A 176 21.08 -20.34 16.87
C ALA A 176 19.66 -20.38 16.27
N THR A 177 19.45 -19.77 15.09
CA THR A 177 18.15 -19.81 14.41
C THR A 177 17.78 -21.22 13.93
N GLU A 178 18.74 -21.99 13.41
CA GLU A 178 18.54 -23.38 13.01
C GLU A 178 18.19 -24.27 14.21
N ALA A 179 18.95 -24.15 15.31
CA ALA A 179 18.65 -24.86 16.56
C ALA A 179 17.27 -24.49 17.11
N GLY A 180 16.86 -23.23 17.01
CA GLY A 180 15.52 -22.77 17.37
C GLY A 180 14.41 -23.40 16.51
N LYS A 181 14.62 -23.49 15.19
CA LYS A 181 13.69 -24.16 14.26
C LYS A 181 13.57 -25.65 14.56
N GLU A 182 14.69 -26.32 14.84
CA GLU A 182 14.71 -27.73 15.22
C GLU A 182 13.96 -27.96 16.54
N ALA A 183 14.20 -27.13 17.56
CA ALA A 183 13.49 -27.20 18.83
C ALA A 183 11.97 -27.03 18.65
N LYS A 184 11.53 -26.02 17.87
CA LYS A 184 10.11 -25.82 17.54
C LYS A 184 9.52 -27.02 16.81
N ARG A 185 10.26 -27.62 15.86
CA ARG A 185 9.83 -28.83 15.13
C ARG A 185 9.63 -30.02 16.06
N ILE A 186 10.55 -30.24 17.00
CA ILE A 186 10.45 -31.31 18.01
C ILE A 186 9.20 -31.10 18.89
N VAL A 187 8.94 -29.87 19.33
CA VAL A 187 7.75 -29.54 20.13
C VAL A 187 6.46 -29.81 19.34
N ARG A 188 6.40 -29.39 18.07
CA ARG A 188 5.25 -29.65 17.18
C ARG A 188 5.01 -31.15 16.97
N GLN A 189 6.07 -31.93 16.75
CA GLN A 189 5.99 -33.39 16.61
C GLN A 189 5.47 -34.04 17.90
N ARG A 190 6.01 -33.66 19.06
CA ARG A 190 5.56 -34.17 20.35
C ARG A 190 4.09 -33.85 20.63
N ARG A 191 3.64 -32.62 20.31
CA ARG A 191 2.22 -32.24 20.42
C ARG A 191 1.34 -33.07 19.48
N LYS A 192 1.81 -33.38 18.28
CA LYS A 192 1.10 -34.26 17.33
C LYS A 192 0.95 -35.68 17.86
N GLU A 193 2.05 -36.27 18.35
CA GLU A 193 2.04 -37.62 18.94
C GLU A 193 1.09 -37.70 20.16
N GLN A 194 1.09 -36.67 21.02
CA GLN A 194 0.16 -36.60 22.16
C GLN A 194 -1.30 -36.51 21.72
N LYS A 195 -1.62 -35.75 20.65
CA LYS A 195 -2.96 -35.69 20.07
C LYS A 195 -3.40 -37.06 19.55
N GLU A 196 -2.52 -37.74 18.82
CA GLU A 196 -2.80 -39.07 18.25
C GLU A 196 -3.04 -40.13 19.32
N GLU A 197 -2.28 -40.12 20.43
CA GLU A 197 -2.52 -41.03 21.56
C GLU A 197 -3.89 -40.79 22.21
N ILE A 198 -4.24 -39.53 22.49
CA ILE A 198 -5.54 -39.17 23.07
C ILE A 198 -6.69 -39.56 22.14
N GLU A 199 -6.53 -39.42 20.84
CA GLU A 199 -7.54 -39.84 19.86
C GLU A 199 -7.70 -41.36 19.82
N ARG A 200 -6.60 -42.11 19.94
CA ARG A 200 -6.63 -43.57 20.03
C ARG A 200 -7.34 -44.04 21.29
N GLU A 201 -7.02 -43.46 22.45
CA GLU A 201 -7.70 -43.76 23.71
C GLU A 201 -9.19 -43.41 23.66
N TRP A 202 -9.54 -42.29 23.04
CA TRP A 202 -10.92 -41.86 22.88
C TRP A 202 -11.72 -42.78 21.94
N ALA A 203 -11.10 -43.24 20.85
CA ALA A 203 -11.70 -44.23 19.97
C ALA A 203 -12.00 -45.54 20.71
N ALA A 204 -11.03 -46.06 21.47
CA ALA A 204 -11.22 -47.25 22.30
C ALA A 204 -12.33 -47.06 23.37
N MET A 205 -12.45 -45.86 23.96
CA MET A 205 -13.53 -45.56 24.91
C MET A 205 -14.91 -45.55 24.23
N LYS A 206 -15.01 -45.01 23.01
CA LYS A 206 -16.24 -45.03 22.22
C LYS A 206 -16.66 -46.44 21.86
N GLU A 207 -15.74 -47.29 21.43
CA GLU A 207 -16.02 -48.70 21.10
C GLU A 207 -16.58 -49.45 22.31
N ARG A 208 -15.94 -49.31 23.48
CA ARG A 208 -16.43 -49.91 24.74
C ARG A 208 -17.82 -49.40 25.10
N HIS A 209 -18.10 -48.11 24.88
CA HIS A 209 -19.41 -47.53 25.16
C HIS A 209 -20.50 -48.05 24.21
N ILE A 210 -20.19 -48.19 22.92
CA ILE A 210 -21.13 -48.77 21.94
C ILE A 210 -21.50 -50.19 22.37
N ALA A 211 -20.51 -51.03 22.67
CA ALA A 211 -20.76 -52.39 23.16
C ALA A 211 -21.61 -52.39 24.45
N ALA A 212 -21.33 -51.50 25.41
CA ALA A 212 -22.11 -51.40 26.64
C ALA A 212 -23.55 -50.91 26.42
N VAL A 213 -23.79 -50.05 25.42
CA VAL A 213 -25.13 -49.60 25.05
C VAL A 213 -25.91 -50.70 24.35
N GLU A 214 -25.26 -51.51 23.52
CA GLU A 214 -25.88 -52.69 22.88
C GLU A 214 -26.30 -53.74 23.92
N THR A 215 -25.43 -54.07 24.88
CA THR A 215 -25.77 -54.98 25.98
C THR A 215 -26.90 -54.42 26.84
N TRP A 216 -26.84 -53.14 27.20
CA TRP A 216 -27.91 -52.47 27.95
C TRP A 216 -29.25 -52.47 27.18
N SER A 217 -29.22 -52.25 25.87
CA SER A 217 -30.42 -52.22 25.01
C SER A 217 -31.08 -53.60 24.93
N THR A 218 -30.27 -54.67 24.81
CA THR A 218 -30.78 -56.05 24.81
C THR A 218 -31.34 -56.45 26.17
N GLU A 219 -30.68 -56.11 27.28
CA GLU A 219 -31.18 -56.32 28.64
C GLU A 219 -32.50 -55.57 28.90
N CYS A 220 -32.58 -54.30 28.50
CA CYS A 220 -33.81 -53.50 28.63
C CYS A 220 -34.97 -54.09 27.84
N SER A 221 -34.70 -54.60 26.63
CA SER A 221 -35.71 -55.25 25.80
C SER A 221 -36.24 -56.53 26.47
N GLN A 222 -35.35 -57.36 27.02
CA GLN A 222 -35.74 -58.56 27.77
C GLN A 222 -36.54 -58.25 29.05
N LEU A 223 -36.21 -57.16 29.76
CA LEU A 223 -36.96 -56.74 30.95
C LEU A 223 -38.37 -56.22 30.60
N LEU A 224 -38.50 -55.51 29.48
CA LEU A 224 -39.79 -55.05 28.96
C LEU A 224 -40.68 -56.24 28.56
N GLU A 225 -40.13 -57.25 27.88
CA GLU A 225 -40.85 -58.49 27.54
C GLU A 225 -41.35 -59.25 28.78
N LYS A 226 -40.59 -59.19 29.88
CA LYS A 226 -40.97 -59.78 31.19
C LYS A 226 -41.96 -58.93 31.99
N GLY A 227 -42.44 -57.81 31.46
CA GLY A 227 -43.46 -56.95 32.09
C GLY A 227 -42.92 -55.95 33.10
N ALA A 228 -41.61 -55.67 33.11
CA ALA A 228 -41.04 -54.62 33.96
C ALA A 228 -41.59 -53.23 33.56
N LYS A 229 -41.86 -52.37 34.54
CA LYS A 229 -42.28 -50.99 34.26
C LYS A 229 -41.07 -50.19 33.79
N LYS A 230 -41.29 -49.20 32.91
CA LYS A 230 -40.21 -48.33 32.38
C LYS A 230 -39.40 -47.61 33.45
N LYS A 231 -39.95 -47.40 34.64
CA LYS A 231 -39.27 -46.74 35.77
C LYS A 231 -38.23 -47.64 36.45
N ASP A 232 -38.33 -48.95 36.26
CA ASP A 232 -37.47 -49.95 36.91
C ASP A 232 -36.34 -50.45 35.97
N LEU A 233 -36.22 -49.85 34.77
CA LEU A 233 -35.15 -50.16 33.83
C LEU A 233 -33.81 -49.59 34.33
N PRO A 234 -32.69 -50.29 34.10
CA PRO A 234 -31.38 -49.77 34.45
C PRO A 234 -31.10 -48.46 33.69
N PRO A 235 -30.40 -47.49 34.30
CA PRO A 235 -30.06 -46.25 33.63
C PRO A 235 -29.12 -46.51 32.45
N LYS A 236 -29.29 -45.73 31.38
CA LYS A 236 -28.41 -45.84 30.19
C LYS A 236 -26.95 -45.55 30.58
N PRO A 237 -25.99 -46.36 30.12
CA PRO A 237 -24.56 -46.07 30.29
C PRO A 237 -24.22 -44.66 29.80
N LYS A 238 -23.31 -43.98 30.48
CA LYS A 238 -22.83 -42.64 30.09
C LYS A 238 -21.41 -42.75 29.54
N LEU A 239 -21.15 -42.06 28.42
CA LEU A 239 -19.79 -41.93 27.89
C LEU A 239 -18.98 -40.98 28.78
N GLY A 240 -17.74 -41.35 29.11
CA GLY A 240 -16.80 -40.47 29.80
C GLY A 240 -16.46 -39.22 28.97
N LYS A 241 -15.86 -38.21 29.60
CA LYS A 241 -15.36 -37.04 28.85
C LYS A 241 -14.08 -37.43 28.09
N LYS A 242 -13.87 -36.83 26.91
CA LYS A 242 -12.62 -36.98 26.16
C LYS A 242 -11.45 -36.48 27.02
N PRO A 243 -10.33 -37.22 27.12
CA PRO A 243 -9.12 -36.70 27.75
C PRO A 243 -8.70 -35.40 27.07
N VAL A 244 -8.40 -34.38 27.87
CA VAL A 244 -7.97 -33.07 27.39
C VAL A 244 -6.46 -33.01 27.50
N LEU A 245 -5.79 -32.49 26.47
CA LEU A 245 -4.36 -32.21 26.55
C LEU A 245 -4.10 -31.25 27.71
N PRO A 246 -3.00 -31.44 28.47
CA PRO A 246 -2.53 -30.38 29.35
C PRO A 246 -2.35 -29.11 28.52
N THR A 247 -3.13 -28.07 28.81
CA THR A 247 -2.91 -26.73 28.27
C THR A 247 -1.55 -26.28 28.78
N VAL A 248 -0.54 -26.39 27.93
CA VAL A 248 0.69 -25.61 28.11
C VAL A 248 0.27 -24.17 27.83
N GLU A 249 0.20 -23.36 28.88
CA GLU A 249 -0.32 -21.97 28.83
C GLU A 249 0.56 -21.03 27.99
N ASP A 250 1.70 -21.48 27.49
CA ASP A 250 2.60 -20.67 26.68
C ASP A 250 2.71 -21.26 25.28
N GLU A 251 2.18 -20.49 24.32
CA GLU A 251 2.63 -20.28 22.93
C GLU A 251 1.38 -19.99 22.11
N GLU A 252 1.05 -18.70 22.07
CA GLU A 252 0.18 -18.09 21.07
C GLU A 252 0.55 -18.68 19.70
N ASP A 253 -0.43 -19.33 19.06
CA ASP A 253 -0.37 -19.72 17.66
C ASP A 253 -0.27 -18.44 16.81
N GLU A 254 0.91 -17.84 16.73
CA GLU A 254 1.31 -17.14 15.52
C GLU A 254 1.49 -18.24 14.46
N GLU A 255 0.42 -18.48 13.70
CA GLU A 255 0.49 -19.04 12.36
C GLU A 255 1.40 -18.11 11.52
N GLU A 256 2.72 -18.24 11.67
CA GLU A 256 3.68 -17.77 10.68
C GLU A 256 3.38 -18.55 9.40
N GLU A 257 2.63 -17.91 8.50
CA GLU A 257 2.53 -18.28 7.09
C GLU A 257 3.93 -18.62 6.59
N GLU A 258 4.14 -19.87 6.19
CA GLU A 258 5.40 -20.29 5.60
C GLU A 258 5.74 -19.33 4.45
N PRO A 259 6.91 -18.68 4.45
CA PRO A 259 7.33 -17.89 3.31
C PRO A 259 7.41 -18.86 2.14
N ILE A 260 6.50 -18.68 1.18
CA ILE A 260 6.58 -19.31 -0.12
C ILE A 260 7.91 -18.86 -0.71
N ASP A 261 8.89 -19.76 -0.73
CA ASP A 261 10.14 -19.60 -1.46
C ASP A 261 9.79 -19.56 -2.95
N ASP A 262 9.40 -18.38 -3.44
CA ASP A 262 9.36 -18.03 -4.85
C ASP A 262 10.81 -17.88 -5.35
N ALA A 263 11.55 -18.99 -5.34
CA ALA A 263 12.85 -19.13 -5.98
C ALA A 263 12.67 -19.94 -7.27
N ASP A 264 11.97 -19.36 -8.25
CA ASP A 264 12.00 -19.79 -9.66
C ASP A 264 11.42 -18.67 -10.56
N VAL A 265 12.16 -17.56 -10.73
CA VAL A 265 12.13 -16.70 -11.94
C VAL A 265 13.51 -16.09 -12.19
#